data_AF-A0A7V9JPN5-F1
#
_entry.id   AF-A0A7V9JPN5-F1
#
_cell.length_a   1.000
_cell.length_b   1.000
_cell.length_c   1.000
_cell.angle_alpha   90.00
_cell.angle_beta   90.00
_cell.angle_gamma   90.00
#
_symmetry.space_group_name_H-M   'P 1'
#
loop_
_entity.id
_entity.type
_entity.pdbx_description
1 polymer ?
#
loop_
_entity_poly.entity_id
_entity_poly.type
_entity_poly.pdbx_seq_one_letter_code
_entity_poly.pdbx_strand_id
1 'polypeptide(L)'
;MQQRDGHLIFSPSDLNAFLECEHLTRLELEVTRGLRSRPAVDNPQARLIQAKGEEHERRYLDALRADGKRVVTIDRGGGGAGGGGWELERAASDTLAAMRSGADVVFQAVLLGEGWRGFADFLERVETPSDLGSWSYEVADT
;
A
#
# COMPACT_ATOMS: atom_id res chain seq x y z
N MET A 1 12.68 -0.48 -0.52
CA MET A 1 12.72 -1.34 -1.72
C MET A 1 12.73 -2.80 -1.29
N GLN A 2 12.39 -3.74 -2.16
CA GLN A 2 12.45 -5.18 -1.87
C GLN A 2 13.06 -5.96 -3.04
N GLN A 3 13.69 -7.11 -2.78
CA GLN A 3 14.19 -8.01 -3.82
C GLN A 3 13.28 -9.24 -3.93
N ARG A 4 12.84 -9.56 -5.16
CA ARG A 4 12.07 -10.76 -5.51
C ARG A 4 12.59 -11.37 -6.80
N ASP A 5 12.82 -12.68 -6.81
CA ASP A 5 13.25 -13.43 -8.01
C ASP A 5 14.41 -12.78 -8.77
N GLY A 6 15.34 -12.15 -8.04
CA GLY A 6 16.49 -11.44 -8.62
C GLY A 6 16.20 -10.00 -9.08
N HIS A 7 14.94 -9.56 -9.07
CA HIS A 7 14.49 -8.22 -9.45
C HIS A 7 14.19 -7.35 -8.23
N LEU A 8 14.33 -6.03 -8.39
CA LEU A 8 13.92 -5.06 -7.38
C LEU A 8 12.47 -4.64 -7.61
N ILE A 9 11.72 -4.53 -6.52
CA ILE A 9 10.40 -3.91 -6.47
C ILE A 9 10.51 -2.62 -5.65
N PHE A 10 10.06 -1.52 -6.25
CA PHE A 10 10.10 -0.18 -5.69
C PHE A 10 8.74 0.24 -5.13
N SER A 11 8.75 1.17 -4.19
CA SER A 11 7.56 1.81 -3.63
C SER A 11 7.67 3.34 -3.76
N PRO A 12 6.56 4.08 -3.67
CA PRO A 12 6.60 5.55 -3.65
C PRO A 12 7.54 6.11 -2.58
N SER A 13 7.63 5.48 -1.41
CA SER A 13 8.59 5.86 -0.36
C SER A 13 10.05 5.70 -0.79
N ASP A 14 10.37 4.72 -1.63
CA ASP A 14 11.72 4.53 -2.18
C ASP A 14 12.09 5.65 -3.16
N LEU A 15 11.11 6.11 -3.95
CA LEU A 15 11.29 7.26 -4.83
C LEU A 15 11.51 8.54 -4.02
N ASN A 16 10.71 8.78 -2.98
CA ASN A 16 10.91 9.92 -2.09
C ASN A 16 12.30 9.88 -1.43
N ALA A 17 12.72 8.71 -0.90
CA ALA A 17 14.04 8.54 -0.32
C ALA A 17 15.16 8.86 -1.30
N PHE A 18 15.03 8.48 -2.58
CA PHE A 18 16.00 8.81 -3.63
C PHE A 18 16.04 10.31 -3.93
N LEU A 19 14.88 10.96 -4.04
CA LEU A 19 14.79 12.40 -4.30
C LEU A 19 15.33 13.23 -3.13
N GLU A 20 15.17 12.76 -1.90
CA GLU A 20 15.69 13.43 -0.71
C GLU A 20 17.18 13.15 -0.48
N CYS A 21 17.63 11.91 -0.70
CA CYS A 21 19.01 11.51 -0.43
C CYS A 21 19.43 10.23 -1.18
N GLU A 22 20.21 10.38 -2.25
CA GLU A 22 20.77 9.23 -2.99
C GLU A 22 21.62 8.29 -2.12
N HIS A 23 22.27 8.81 -1.08
CA HIS A 23 23.04 8.00 -0.14
C HIS A 23 22.16 7.06 0.67
N LEU A 24 20.96 7.50 1.06
CA LEU A 24 19.98 6.67 1.76
C LEU A 24 19.55 5.51 0.86
N THR A 25 19.22 5.76 -0.41
CA THR A 25 18.88 4.72 -1.38
C THR A 25 19.98 3.66 -1.51
N ARG A 26 21.25 4.07 -1.53
CA ARG A 26 22.39 3.13 -1.55
C ARG A 26 22.42 2.24 -0.30
N LEU A 27 22.21 2.82 0.89
CA LEU A 27 22.16 2.07 2.15
C LEU A 27 20.98 1.09 2.18
N GLU A 28 19.83 1.51 1.68
CA GLU A 28 18.64 0.65 1.58
C GLU A 28 18.85 -0.52 0.61
N LEU A 29 19.60 -0.30 -0.47
CA LEU A 29 19.98 -1.37 -1.40
C LEU A 29 20.95 -2.37 -0.76
N GLU A 30 21.94 -1.90 0.02
CA GLU A 30 22.83 -2.78 0.79
C GLU A 30 22.03 -3.64 1.78
N VAL A 31 21.05 -3.04 2.48
CA VAL A 31 20.16 -3.77 3.38
C VAL A 31 19.34 -4.81 2.63
N THR A 32 18.76 -4.43 1.50
CA THR A 32 17.93 -5.32 0.67
C THR A 32 18.71 -6.53 0.15
N ARG A 33 20.00 -6.34 -0.16
CA ARG A 33 20.92 -7.40 -0.61
C ARG A 33 21.56 -8.20 0.53
N GLY A 34 21.23 -7.90 1.78
CA GLY A 34 21.83 -8.56 2.96
C GLY A 34 23.30 -8.17 3.20
N LEU A 35 23.80 -7.12 2.55
CA LEU A 35 25.17 -6.60 2.74
C LEU A 35 25.28 -5.71 3.99
N ARG A 36 24.15 -5.26 4.52
CA ARG A 36 24.06 -4.40 5.71
C ARG A 36 22.86 -4.82 6.55
N SER A 37 23.01 -4.80 7.87
CA SER A 37 21.88 -4.89 8.79
C SER A 37 21.14 -3.57 8.90
N ARG A 38 19.80 -3.59 8.87
CA ARG A 38 19.00 -2.39 9.17
C ARG A 38 19.20 -2.01 10.64
N PRO A 39 19.51 -0.74 10.96
CA PRO A 39 19.63 -0.33 12.36
C PRO A 39 18.28 -0.44 13.07
N ALA A 40 18.29 -0.94 14.30
CA ALA A 40 17.13 -0.90 15.17
C ALA A 40 17.00 0.52 15.73
N VAL A 41 15.86 1.15 15.48
CA VAL A 41 15.54 2.48 16.03
C VAL A 41 14.26 2.32 16.83
N ASP A 42 14.35 2.42 18.16
CA ASP A 42 13.15 2.60 18.96
C ASP A 42 12.74 4.07 18.87
N ASN A 43 11.61 4.31 18.22
CA ASN A 43 11.03 5.64 18.06
C ASN A 43 9.58 5.64 18.58
N PRO A 44 9.38 5.89 19.89
CA PRO A 44 8.04 5.97 20.49
C PRO A 44 7.12 6.98 19.80
N GLN A 45 7.66 8.08 19.28
CA GLN A 45 6.91 9.12 18.57
C GLN A 45 6.39 8.58 17.24
N ALA A 46 7.20 7.84 16.48
CA ALA A 46 6.76 7.18 15.26
C ALA A 46 5.63 6.17 15.54
N ARG A 47 5.73 5.41 16.64
CA ARG A 47 4.65 4.50 17.07
C ARG A 47 3.36 5.23 17.40
N LEU A 48 3.45 6.40 18.06
CA LEU A 48 2.29 7.23 18.36
C LEU A 48 1.64 7.81 17.09
N ILE A 49 2.46 8.30 16.14
CA ILE A 49 1.98 8.83 14.85
C ILE A 49 1.25 7.72 14.08
N GLN A 50 1.82 6.53 14.00
CA GLN A 50 1.20 5.38 13.35
C GLN A 50 -0.16 5.04 13.99
N ALA A 51 -0.22 4.93 15.32
CA ALA A 51 -1.47 4.64 16.03
C ALA A 51 -2.56 5.69 15.78
N LYS A 52 -2.16 6.96 15.62
CA LYS A 52 -3.08 8.06 15.27
C LYS A 52 -3.55 7.99 13.82
N GLY A 53 -2.68 7.62 12.88
CA GLY A 53 -3.06 7.33 11.50
C GLY A 53 -4.11 6.22 11.42
N GLU A 54 -3.85 5.09 12.08
CA GLU A 54 -4.81 3.97 12.12
C GLU A 54 -6.15 4.35 12.76
N GLU A 55 -6.14 5.21 13.79
CA GLU A 55 -7.36 5.73 14.40
C GLU A 55 -8.17 6.60 13.42
N HIS A 56 -7.47 7.44 12.65
CA HIS A 56 -8.07 8.29 11.64
C HIS A 56 -8.70 7.49 10.50
N GLU A 57 -7.96 6.53 9.94
CA GLU A 57 -8.45 5.62 8.90
C GLU A 57 -9.67 4.82 9.37
N ARG A 58 -9.67 4.32 10.61
CA ARG A 58 -10.83 3.61 11.18
C ARG A 58 -12.07 4.49 11.24
N ARG A 59 -11.94 5.74 11.70
CA ARG A 59 -13.07 6.68 11.76
C ARG A 59 -13.65 6.95 10.37
N TYR A 60 -12.78 7.12 9.38
CA TYR A 60 -13.20 7.35 8.01
C TYR A 60 -13.92 6.12 7.42
N LEU A 61 -13.37 4.92 7.65
CA LEU A 61 -14.00 3.65 7.25
C LEU A 61 -15.40 3.49 7.85
N ASP A 62 -15.58 3.83 9.12
CA ASP A 62 -16.87 3.76 9.81
C ASP A 62 -17.88 4.76 9.22
N ALA A 63 -17.44 5.97 8.86
CA ALA A 63 -18.27 6.96 8.19
C ALA A 63 -18.75 6.46 6.82
N LEU A 64 -17.86 5.90 5.99
CA LEU A 64 -18.22 5.34 4.69
C LEU A 64 -19.25 4.20 4.80
N ARG A 65 -19.11 3.34 5.82
CA ARG A 65 -20.07 2.27 6.09
C ARG A 65 -21.41 2.82 6.56
N ALA A 66 -21.41 3.85 7.40
CA ALA A 66 -22.62 4.53 7.86
C ALA A 66 -23.39 5.18 6.70
N ASP A 67 -22.67 5.68 5.69
CA ASP A 67 -23.23 6.22 4.45
C ASP A 67 -23.76 5.13 3.49
N GLY A 68 -23.71 3.86 3.90
CA GLY A 68 -24.24 2.73 3.12
C GLY A 68 -23.36 2.33 1.93
N LYS A 69 -22.10 2.78 1.89
CA LYS A 69 -21.15 2.39 0.83
C LYS A 69 -20.80 0.92 0.93
N ARG A 70 -20.73 0.24 -0.21
CA ARG A 70 -20.17 -1.12 -0.31
C ARG A 70 -18.65 -1.06 -0.22
N VAL A 71 -18.12 -1.25 0.98
CA VAL A 71 -16.69 -1.28 1.25
C VAL A 71 -16.16 -2.72 1.18
N VAL A 72 -15.10 -2.94 0.40
CA VAL A 72 -14.34 -4.20 0.37
C VAL A 72 -12.99 -3.97 1.04
N THR A 73 -12.66 -4.75 2.07
CA THR A 73 -11.37 -4.67 2.76
C THR A 73 -10.42 -5.72 2.22
N ILE A 74 -9.21 -5.29 1.84
CA ILE A 74 -8.15 -6.17 1.35
C ILE A 74 -7.26 -6.59 2.50
N ASP A 75 -7.12 -7.90 2.69
CA ASP A 75 -6.17 -8.46 3.64
C ASP A 75 -4.77 -8.54 3.01
N ARG A 76 -3.87 -7.67 3.50
CA ARG A 76 -2.49 -7.54 3.02
C ARG A 76 -1.55 -8.65 3.48
N GLY A 77 -1.99 -9.56 4.38
CA GLY A 77 -1.09 -10.50 5.06
C GLY A 77 -0.30 -9.80 6.17
N GLY A 78 0.02 -10.53 7.24
CA GLY A 78 0.57 -9.95 8.48
C GLY A 78 1.83 -9.12 8.26
N GLY A 79 1.83 -7.87 8.74
CA GLY A 79 2.86 -6.84 8.56
C GLY A 79 4.23 -7.08 9.21
N GLY A 80 4.77 -8.29 9.11
CA GLY A 80 6.17 -8.57 9.37
C GLY A 80 7.01 -8.36 8.12
N ALA A 81 8.30 -8.07 8.30
CA ALA A 81 9.31 -7.95 7.23
C ALA A 81 9.56 -9.27 6.42
N GLY A 82 8.61 -10.20 6.46
CA GLY A 82 8.64 -11.51 5.80
C GLY A 82 7.32 -11.91 5.17
N GLY A 83 6.39 -10.97 4.94
CA GLY A 83 5.23 -11.22 4.07
C GLY A 83 5.72 -11.71 2.71
N GLY A 84 5.48 -12.99 2.43
CA GLY A 84 6.09 -13.67 1.30
C GLY A 84 5.67 -13.06 -0.04
N GLY A 85 6.41 -13.42 -1.10
CA GLY A 85 5.99 -13.32 -2.51
C GLY A 85 4.47 -13.21 -2.70
N TRP A 86 3.90 -14.40 -2.71
CA TRP A 86 2.51 -14.71 -2.92
C TRP A 86 1.45 -13.86 -2.17
N GLU A 87 1.73 -13.33 -0.98
CA GLU A 87 0.74 -12.54 -0.21
C GLU A 87 0.43 -11.22 -0.92
N LEU A 88 1.46 -10.62 -1.53
CA LEU A 88 1.34 -9.34 -2.21
C LEU A 88 0.62 -9.48 -3.56
N GLU A 89 0.95 -10.51 -4.37
CA GLU A 89 0.22 -10.78 -5.61
C GLU A 89 -1.24 -11.15 -5.35
N ARG A 90 -1.51 -11.92 -4.28
CA ARG A 90 -2.88 -12.22 -3.86
C ARG A 90 -3.62 -10.94 -3.50
N ALA A 91 -3.08 -10.10 -2.62
CA ALA A 91 -3.72 -8.86 -2.21
C ALA A 91 -3.95 -7.89 -3.39
N ALA A 92 -3.03 -7.84 -4.36
CA ALA A 92 -3.21 -7.06 -5.59
C ALA A 92 -4.31 -7.63 -6.50
N SER A 93 -4.40 -8.96 -6.63
CA SER A 93 -5.50 -9.62 -7.35
C SER A 93 -6.85 -9.37 -6.66
N ASP A 94 -6.89 -9.45 -5.33
CA ASP A 94 -8.10 -9.18 -4.54
C ASP A 94 -8.54 -7.71 -4.69
N THR A 95 -7.58 -6.77 -4.72
CA THR A 95 -7.83 -5.35 -5.02
C THR A 95 -8.46 -5.19 -6.39
N LEU A 96 -7.86 -5.78 -7.43
CA LEU A 96 -8.38 -5.69 -8.80
C LEU A 96 -9.77 -6.34 -8.94
N ALA A 97 -10.01 -7.47 -8.26
CA ALA A 97 -11.32 -8.11 -8.23
C ALA A 97 -12.38 -7.22 -7.56
N ALA A 98 -12.05 -6.56 -6.46
CA ALA A 98 -12.93 -5.61 -5.79
C ALA A 98 -13.28 -4.43 -6.71
N MET A 99 -12.28 -3.87 -7.42
CA MET A 99 -12.47 -2.79 -8.38
C MET A 99 -13.37 -3.20 -9.56
N ARG A 100 -13.16 -4.42 -10.10
CA ARG A 100 -13.99 -4.99 -11.18
C ARG A 100 -15.42 -5.29 -10.74
N SER A 101 -15.63 -5.59 -9.46
CA SER A 101 -16.98 -5.75 -8.89
C SER A 101 -17.72 -4.43 -8.71
N GLY A 102 -17.06 -3.29 -8.96
CA GLY A 102 -17.61 -1.94 -8.82
C GLY A 102 -17.89 -1.54 -7.37
N ALA A 103 -17.12 -2.08 -6.41
CA ALA A 103 -17.21 -1.72 -4.99
C ALA A 103 -17.11 -0.21 -4.83
N ASP A 104 -17.92 0.39 -3.95
CA ASP A 104 -17.90 1.85 -3.81
C ASP A 104 -16.55 2.31 -3.23
N VAL A 105 -15.97 1.50 -2.35
CA VAL A 105 -14.67 1.73 -1.74
C VAL A 105 -13.89 0.42 -1.60
N VAL A 106 -12.59 0.46 -1.91
CA VAL A 106 -11.64 -0.61 -1.58
C VAL A 106 -10.69 -0.10 -0.49
N PHE A 107 -10.80 -0.67 0.71
CA PHE A 107 -9.99 -0.32 1.88
C PHE A 107 -8.73 -1.20 1.94
N GLN A 108 -7.58 -0.60 2.24
CA GLN A 108 -6.26 -1.25 2.29
C GLN A 108 -5.81 -1.84 0.93
N ALA A 109 -6.15 -1.17 -0.16
CA ALA A 109 -5.80 -1.57 -1.53
C ALA A 109 -4.29 -1.77 -1.74
N VAL A 110 -3.96 -2.74 -2.60
CA VAL A 110 -2.59 -3.06 -3.04
C VAL A 110 -2.51 -2.94 -4.56
N LEU A 111 -1.54 -2.17 -5.04
CA LEU A 111 -1.29 -1.96 -6.46
C LEU A 111 0.08 -2.53 -6.82
N LEU A 112 0.14 -3.31 -7.91
CA LEU A 112 1.38 -3.84 -8.47
C LEU A 112 1.44 -3.53 -9.96
N GLY A 113 2.61 -3.11 -10.44
CA GLY A 113 2.85 -2.88 -11.86
C GLY A 113 4.29 -2.52 -12.15
N GLU A 114 4.87 -3.07 -13.23
CA GLU A 114 6.17 -2.66 -13.80
C GLU A 114 7.34 -2.53 -12.79
N GLY A 115 7.44 -3.45 -11.83
CA GLY A 115 8.48 -3.40 -10.79
C GLY A 115 8.18 -2.40 -9.66
N TRP A 116 6.95 -1.93 -9.56
CA TRP A 116 6.46 -1.08 -8.49
C TRP A 116 5.38 -1.78 -7.67
N ARG A 117 5.32 -1.40 -6.39
CA ARG A 117 4.22 -1.68 -5.48
C ARG A 117 3.74 -0.40 -4.82
N GLY A 118 2.44 -0.26 -4.68
CA GLY A 118 1.78 0.84 -3.99
C GLY A 118 0.75 0.33 -3.00
N PHE A 119 0.58 1.08 -1.92
CA PHE A 119 -0.49 0.87 -0.95
C PHE A 119 -1.33 2.14 -0.92
N ALA A 120 -2.64 1.98 -1.01
CA ALA A 120 -3.60 3.05 -0.80
C ALA A 120 -4.52 2.63 0.34
N ASP A 121 -4.76 3.52 1.29
CA ASP A 121 -5.67 3.22 2.40
C ASP A 121 -7.10 3.14 1.87
N PHE A 122 -7.48 4.04 0.95
CA PHE A 122 -8.79 4.04 0.31
C PHE A 122 -8.65 4.26 -1.21
N LEU A 123 -9.26 3.38 -1.98
CA LEU A 123 -9.61 3.64 -3.38
C LEU A 123 -11.12 3.82 -3.46
N GLU A 124 -11.55 4.99 -3.94
CA GLU A 124 -12.96 5.33 -4.10
C GLU A 124 -13.37 5.30 -5.56
N ARG A 125 -14.52 4.68 -5.83
CA ARG A 125 -15.07 4.61 -7.18
C ARG A 125 -15.55 5.99 -7.63
N VAL A 126 -15.18 6.37 -8.85
CA VAL A 126 -15.71 7.55 -9.55
C VAL A 126 -16.32 7.15 -10.89
N GLU A 127 -17.35 7.87 -11.34
CA GLU A 127 -18.08 7.55 -12.58
C GLU A 127 -17.35 8.05 -13.85
N THR A 128 -16.04 7.82 -13.89
CA THR A 128 -15.19 8.10 -15.05
C THR A 128 -14.88 6.78 -15.77
N PRO A 129 -15.22 6.61 -17.05
CA PRO A 129 -14.97 5.37 -17.77
C PRO A 129 -13.49 4.95 -17.78
N SER A 130 -13.25 3.64 -17.70
CA SER A 130 -11.90 3.05 -17.75
C SER A 130 -11.95 1.60 -18.27
N ASP A 131 -10.83 0.89 -18.23
CA ASP A 131 -10.76 -0.55 -18.53
C ASP A 131 -11.59 -1.42 -17.56
N LEU A 132 -12.12 -0.83 -16.48
CA LEU A 132 -13.04 -1.48 -15.53
C LEU A 132 -14.52 -1.36 -15.94
N GLY A 133 -14.85 -0.58 -16.98
CA GLY A 133 -16.21 -0.30 -17.42
C GLY A 133 -16.57 1.18 -17.34
N SER A 134 -17.75 1.50 -16.84
CA SER A 134 -18.25 2.89 -16.75
C SER A 134 -17.68 3.68 -15.56
N TRP A 135 -16.76 3.10 -14.79
CA TRP A 135 -16.17 3.71 -13.60
C TRP A 135 -14.65 3.50 -13.55
N SER A 136 -14.00 4.28 -12.69
CA SER A 136 -12.59 4.18 -12.32
C SER A 136 -12.46 4.35 -10.82
N TYR A 137 -11.22 4.43 -10.31
CA TYR A 137 -10.95 4.64 -8.89
C TYR A 137 -9.91 5.73 -8.70
N GLU A 138 -10.09 6.52 -7.64
CA GLU A 138 -9.15 7.53 -7.19
C GLU A 138 -8.68 7.20 -5.77
N VAL A 139 -7.45 7.60 -5.44
CA VAL A 139 -6.94 7.52 -4.07
C VAL A 139 -7.57 8.64 -3.27
N ALA A 140 -8.20 8.33 -2.14
CA ALA A 140 -8.76 9.33 -1.25
C ALA A 140 -7.71 9.83 -0.25
N ASP A 141 -7.66 11.15 -0.06
CA ASP A 141 -6.90 11.81 0.99
C ASP A 141 -7.88 12.15 2.13
N THR A 142 -7.66 11.59 3.32
CA THR A 142 -8.63 11.58 4.42
C THR A 142 -8.14 12.37 5.61
#